data_AF-A0A2S9FLB7-F1
#
_entry.id   AF-A0A2S9FLB7-F1
#
_cell.length_a   1.000
_cell.length_b   1.000
_cell.length_c   1.000
_cell.angle_alpha   90.00
_cell.angle_beta   90.00
_cell.angle_gamma   90.00
#
_symmetry.space_group_name_H-M   'P 1'
#
loop_
_entity.id
_entity.type
_entity.pdbx_description
1 polymer ?
#
loop_
_entity_poly.entity_id
_entity_poly.type
_entity_poly.pdbx_seq_one_letter_code
_entity_poly.pdbx_strand_id
1 'polypeptide(L)'
;MTVIVDELDIADPADVWTRAGFSIGADSICRIGGVRIRMAGRERGTGVIGWSLRGLPDDVDRLDGVPTARSDTGSVAPAVHANGVMAIDHVVLLSPDLHRTVESFAGVGL
;
A
#
# COMPACT_ATOMS: atom_id res chain seq x y z
N MET A 1 7.57 -1.32 -17.81
CA MET A 1 6.27 -1.68 -17.19
C MET A 1 5.89 -0.56 -16.25
N THR A 2 4.61 -0.24 -16.05
CA THR A 2 4.19 0.80 -15.11
C THR A 2 4.16 0.23 -13.70
N VAL A 3 4.80 0.89 -12.74
CA VAL A 3 4.76 0.49 -11.33
C VAL A 3 3.39 0.85 -10.75
N ILE A 4 2.75 -0.11 -10.07
CA ILE A 4 1.41 0.05 -9.48
C ILE A 4 1.42 -0.50 -8.06
N VAL A 5 0.88 0.27 -7.12
CA VAL A 5 0.61 -0.23 -5.76
C VAL A 5 -0.49 -1.27 -5.80
N ASP A 6 -0.19 -2.50 -5.39
CA ASP A 6 -1.17 -3.59 -5.31
C ASP A 6 -1.75 -3.71 -3.89
N GLU A 7 -0.88 -3.65 -2.88
CA GLU A 7 -1.28 -3.73 -1.48
C GLU A 7 -0.48 -2.76 -0.61
N LEU A 8 -1.13 -2.22 0.42
CA LEU A 8 -0.51 -1.51 1.53
C LEU A 8 -0.71 -2.32 2.82
N ASP A 9 0.36 -2.52 3.56
CA ASP A 9 0.30 -3.08 4.91
C ASP A 9 0.11 -1.96 5.93
N ILE A 10 -0.99 -2.04 6.69
CA ILE A 10 -1.34 -1.08 7.73
C ILE A 10 -1.33 -1.75 9.09
N ALA A 11 -0.53 -1.23 10.03
CA ALA A 11 -0.46 -1.76 11.39
C ALA A 11 -1.60 -1.27 12.30
N ASP A 12 -2.43 -0.34 11.84
CA ASP A 12 -3.57 0.13 12.62
C ASP A 12 -4.67 -0.94 12.80
N PRO A 13 -5.38 -0.95 13.94
CA PRO A 13 -6.42 -1.92 14.21
C PRO A 13 -7.61 -1.83 13.24
N ALA A 14 -8.13 -2.98 12.83
CA ALA A 14 -9.26 -3.08 11.90
C ALA A 14 -10.53 -2.38 12.43
N ASP A 15 -10.78 -2.41 13.74
CA ASP A 15 -11.94 -1.78 14.36
C ASP A 15 -11.92 -0.25 14.24
N VAL A 16 -10.73 0.37 14.25
CA VAL A 16 -10.57 1.81 14.00
C VAL A 16 -10.98 2.15 12.57
N TRP A 17 -10.53 1.34 11.60
CA TRP A 17 -10.88 1.52 10.19
C TRP A 17 -12.37 1.29 9.93
N THR A 18 -12.97 0.26 10.54
CA THR A 18 -14.42 0.04 10.46
C THR A 18 -15.22 1.22 11.03
N ARG A 19 -14.82 1.76 12.20
CA ARG A 19 -15.45 2.96 12.77
C ARG A 19 -15.30 4.20 11.89
N ALA A 20 -14.20 4.30 11.15
CA ALA A 20 -14.00 5.35 10.15
C ALA A 20 -14.83 5.16 8.87
N GLY A 21 -15.64 4.09 8.79
CA GLY A 21 -16.58 3.82 7.70
C GLY A 21 -16.02 2.97 6.56
N PHE A 22 -14.86 2.33 6.75
CA PHE A 22 -14.31 1.39 5.79
C PHE A 22 -14.94 0.01 5.91
N SER A 23 -15.17 -0.62 4.75
CA SER A 23 -15.66 -2.00 4.66
C SER A 23 -14.46 -2.94 4.62
N ILE A 24 -14.32 -3.79 5.64
CA ILE A 24 -13.23 -4.75 5.76
C ILE A 24 -13.79 -6.15 5.53
N GLY A 25 -13.14 -6.92 4.65
CA GLY A 25 -13.51 -8.30 4.37
C GLY A 25 -13.15 -9.26 5.49
N ALA A 26 -13.69 -10.48 5.45
CA ALA A 26 -13.35 -11.55 6.40
C ALA A 26 -11.86 -11.96 6.36
N ASP A 27 -11.17 -11.63 5.26
CA ASP A 27 -9.73 -11.80 5.06
C ASP A 27 -8.88 -10.69 5.73
N SER A 28 -9.49 -9.79 6.50
CA SER A 28 -8.84 -8.62 7.08
C SER A 28 -8.23 -7.67 6.04
N ILE A 29 -8.83 -7.63 4.85
CA ILE A 29 -8.44 -6.73 3.76
C ILE A 29 -9.57 -5.73 3.47
N CYS A 30 -9.24 -4.44 3.53
CA CYS A 30 -10.08 -3.39 2.96
C CYS A 30 -9.70 -3.16 1.50
N ARG A 31 -10.68 -3.03 0.60
CA ARG A 31 -10.45 -2.88 -0.84
C ARG A 31 -10.88 -1.49 -1.29
N ILE A 32 -9.90 -0.59 -1.44
CA ILE A 32 -10.14 0.80 -1.83
C ILE A 32 -9.73 0.97 -3.29
N GLY A 33 -10.71 1.13 -4.17
CA GLY A 33 -10.45 1.15 -5.61
C GLY A 33 -9.78 -0.15 -6.04
N GLY A 34 -8.59 -0.05 -6.63
CA GLY A 34 -7.76 -1.18 -7.03
C GLY A 34 -6.69 -1.62 -6.03
N VAL A 35 -6.64 -1.01 -4.83
CA VAL A 35 -5.58 -1.25 -3.83
C VAL A 35 -6.13 -2.07 -2.66
N ARG A 36 -5.41 -3.12 -2.28
CA ARG A 36 -5.67 -3.87 -1.04
C ARG A 36 -5.03 -3.15 0.13
N ILE A 37 -5.76 -3.00 1.22
CA ILE A 37 -5.24 -2.48 2.48
C ILE A 37 -5.31 -3.63 3.49
N ARG A 38 -4.17 -4.21 3.82
CA ARG A 38 -4.07 -5.33 4.76
C ARG A 38 -3.92 -4.82 6.18
N MET A 39 -4.83 -5.26 7.05
CA MET A 39 -4.73 -4.98 8.49
C MET A 39 -3.69 -5.92 9.10
N ALA A 40 -2.46 -5.44 9.23
CA ALA A 40 -1.29 -6.19 9.66
C ALA A 40 -1.17 -6.33 11.19
N GLY A 41 -1.89 -5.51 11.97
CA GLY A 41 -1.87 -5.54 13.43
C GLY A 41 -0.78 -4.68 14.06
N ARG A 42 -1.03 -4.20 15.29
CA ARG A 42 -0.16 -3.25 16.00
C ARG A 42 1.14 -3.85 16.50
N GLU A 43 1.20 -5.16 16.62
CA GLU A 43 2.43 -5.89 16.90
C GLU A 43 3.49 -5.69 15.81
N ARG A 44 3.10 -5.24 14.61
CA ARG A 44 4.03 -4.94 13.51
C ARG A 44 4.43 -3.47 13.41
N GLY A 45 3.88 -2.57 14.24
CA GLY A 45 4.21 -1.14 14.24
C GLY A 45 2.97 -0.22 14.25
N THR A 46 3.06 0.91 13.55
CA THR A 46 1.99 1.92 13.48
C THR A 46 1.87 2.51 12.07
N GLY A 47 0.66 2.77 11.59
CA GLY A 47 0.42 3.38 10.27
C GLY A 47 0.78 2.45 9.10
N VAL A 48 1.21 3.02 7.97
CA VAL A 48 1.69 2.28 6.79
C VAL A 48 3.08 1.73 7.07
N ILE A 49 3.24 0.42 7.00
CA ILE A 49 4.50 -0.27 7.35
C ILE A 49 5.17 -0.98 6.17
N GLY A 50 4.54 -0.97 5.00
CA GLY A 50 5.08 -1.56 3.79
C GLY A 50 4.05 -1.62 2.66
N TRP A 51 4.49 -2.14 1.52
CA TRP A 51 3.64 -2.31 0.34
C TRP A 51 4.04 -3.51 -0.48
N SER A 52 3.15 -3.90 -1.39
CA SER A 52 3.48 -4.73 -2.54
C SER A 52 3.25 -3.95 -3.84
N LEU A 53 4.21 -4.06 -4.76
CA LEU A 53 4.20 -3.34 -6.03
C LEU A 53 4.19 -4.32 -7.21
N ARG A 54 3.39 -4.00 -8.22
CA ARG A 54 3.38 -4.64 -9.55
C ARG A 54 4.27 -3.87 -10.50
N GLY A 55 4.84 -4.57 -11.50
CA GLY A 55 5.57 -3.94 -12.60
C GLY A 55 6.96 -3.41 -12.24
N LEU A 56 7.52 -3.80 -11.09
CA LEU A 56 8.90 -3.50 -10.71
C LEU A 56 9.89 -4.26 -11.62
N PRO A 57 11.02 -3.64 -12.01
CA PRO A 57 12.13 -4.34 -12.68
C PRO A 57 12.66 -5.52 -11.87
N ASP A 58 12.98 -6.65 -12.51
CA ASP A 58 13.33 -7.94 -11.86
C ASP A 58 14.55 -7.88 -10.91
N ASP A 59 15.35 -6.83 -10.98
CA ASP A 59 16.53 -6.59 -10.14
C ASP A 59 16.25 -5.70 -8.90
N VAL A 60 15.04 -5.15 -8.76
CA VAL A 60 14.63 -4.28 -7.64
C VAL A 60 13.88 -5.01 -6.53
N ASP A 61 14.60 -5.40 -5.47
CA ASP A 61 14.00 -6.12 -4.34
C ASP A 61 13.68 -5.22 -3.13
N ARG A 62 14.21 -4.00 -3.12
CA ARG A 62 13.95 -2.96 -2.11
C ARG A 62 13.93 -1.60 -2.79
N LEU A 63 13.06 -0.72 -2.34
CA LEU A 63 12.96 0.65 -2.86
C LEU A 63 13.31 1.66 -1.77
N ASP A 64 14.51 2.24 -1.85
CA ASP A 64 15.12 3.18 -0.89
C ASP A 64 14.87 2.81 0.60
N GLY A 65 15.05 1.53 0.94
CA GLY A 65 14.91 1.04 2.32
C GLY A 65 13.47 0.76 2.77
N VAL A 66 12.46 1.16 2.00
CA VAL A 66 11.05 0.88 2.29
C VAL A 66 10.78 -0.62 2.14
N PRO A 67 10.15 -1.29 3.13
CA PRO A 67 9.71 -2.67 2.98
C PRO A 67 8.83 -2.83 1.73
N THR A 68 9.38 -3.51 0.73
CA THR A 68 8.78 -3.65 -0.61
C THR A 68 8.71 -5.13 -0.96
N ALA A 69 7.52 -5.61 -1.30
CA ALA A 69 7.33 -6.92 -1.91
C ALA A 69 6.95 -6.76 -3.39
N ARG A 70 7.30 -7.74 -4.22
CA ARG A 70 6.72 -7.86 -5.57
C ARG A 70 5.36 -8.53 -5.47
N SER A 71 4.42 -8.09 -6.29
CA SER A 71 3.14 -8.76 -6.47
C SER A 71 2.93 -9.07 -7.95
N ASP A 72 2.46 -10.27 -8.24
CA ASP A 72 1.90 -10.66 -9.54
C ASP A 72 0.38 -10.89 -9.44
N THR A 73 -0.22 -10.48 -8.32
CA THR A 73 -1.63 -10.70 -8.04
C THR A 73 -2.49 -9.90 -9.02
N GLY A 74 -3.55 -10.52 -9.53
CA GLY A 74 -4.53 -9.84 -10.38
C GLY A 74 -5.22 -8.67 -9.70
N SER A 75 -5.89 -7.84 -10.49
CA SER A 75 -6.70 -6.74 -9.95
C SER A 75 -7.79 -7.24 -9.00
N VAL A 76 -8.18 -6.37 -8.07
CA VAL A 76 -9.27 -6.64 -7.12
C VAL A 76 -10.46 -5.75 -7.45
N ALA A 77 -11.67 -6.28 -7.26
CA ALA A 77 -12.88 -5.47 -7.33
C ALA A 77 -12.95 -4.52 -6.11
N PRO A 78 -13.32 -3.24 -6.31
CA PRO A 78 -13.47 -2.29 -5.21
C PRO A 78 -14.63 -2.69 -4.29
N ALA A 79 -14.51 -2.37 -3.01
CA ALA A 79 -15.65 -2.41 -2.09
C ALA A 79 -16.34 -1.04 -2.03
N VAL A 80 -17.61 -1.02 -1.63
CA VAL A 80 -18.32 0.22 -1.30
C VAL A 80 -18.14 0.49 0.19
N HIS A 81 -17.76 1.73 0.52
CA HIS A 81 -17.49 2.17 1.90
C HIS A 81 -18.54 3.18 2.37
N ALA A 82 -18.91 3.10 3.65
CA ALA A 82 -19.91 4.01 4.25
C ALA A 82 -19.40 5.46 4.31
N ASN A 83 -18.08 5.65 4.36
CA ASN A 83 -17.44 6.97 4.32
C ASN A 83 -17.29 7.54 2.90
N GLY A 84 -17.70 6.81 1.85
CA GLY A 84 -17.65 7.29 0.47
C GLY A 84 -16.27 7.32 -0.18
N VAL A 85 -15.23 6.77 0.45
CA VAL A 85 -13.89 6.66 -0.16
C VAL A 85 -13.96 5.67 -1.32
N MET A 86 -13.32 6.02 -2.45
CA MET A 86 -13.38 5.23 -3.69
C MET A 86 -12.01 4.83 -4.25
N ALA A 87 -10.94 5.55 -3.89
CA ALA A 87 -9.61 5.34 -4.45
C ALA A 87 -8.53 5.83 -3.50
N ILE A 88 -7.31 5.32 -3.70
CA ILE A 88 -6.07 5.87 -3.15
C ILE A 88 -5.47 6.78 -4.21
N ASP A 89 -5.21 8.04 -3.85
CA ASP A 89 -4.66 9.03 -4.77
C ASP A 89 -3.13 8.94 -4.83
N HIS A 90 -2.48 8.95 -3.65
CA HIS A 90 -1.02 8.87 -3.54
C HIS A 90 -0.61 8.24 -2.20
N VAL A 91 0.67 7.84 -2.12
CA VAL A 91 1.32 7.41 -0.87
C VAL A 91 2.40 8.44 -0.54
N VAL A 92 2.36 8.96 0.68
CA VAL A 92 3.36 9.93 1.16
C VAL A 92 4.47 9.18 1.91
N LEU A 93 5.72 9.53 1.62
CA LEU A 93 6.88 9.03 2.32
C LEU A 93 7.63 10.15 3.04
N LEU A 94 8.13 9.83 4.23
CA LEU A 94 9.13 10.65 4.90
C LEU A 94 10.51 10.14 4.50
N SER A 95 11.33 11.05 3.97
CA SER A 95 12.70 10.72 3.57
C SER A 95 13.72 11.50 4.41
N PRO A 96 14.78 10.85 4.92
CA PRO A 96 15.91 11.52 5.53
C PRO A 96 16.83 12.20 4.50
N ASP A 97 16.73 11.82 3.22
CA ASP A 97 17.50 12.38 2.10
C ASP A 97 16.62 12.36 0.84
N LEU A 98 15.93 13.47 0.61
CA LEU A 98 14.95 13.59 -0.46
C LEU A 98 15.55 13.30 -1.84
N HIS A 99 16.77 13.75 -2.11
CA HIS A 99 17.35 13.63 -3.44
C HIS A 99 17.65 12.16 -3.76
N ARG A 100 18.28 11.46 -2.82
CA ARG A 100 18.54 10.01 -2.94
C ARG A 100 17.23 9.23 -3.13
N THR A 101 16.18 9.55 -2.38
CA THR A 101 14.88 8.88 -2.52
C THR A 101 14.27 9.11 -3.90
N VAL A 102 14.27 10.36 -4.37
CA VAL A 102 13.75 10.69 -5.71
C VAL A 102 14.52 9.95 -6.79
N GLU A 103 15.85 9.91 -6.74
CA GLU A 103 16.66 9.16 -7.71
C GLU A 103 16.36 7.66 -7.68
N SER A 104 16.20 7.07 -6.49
CA SER A 104 15.85 5.66 -6.35
C SER A 104 14.47 5.32 -6.94
N PHE A 105 13.49 6.20 -6.77
CA PHE A 105 12.13 6.01 -7.30
C PHE A 105 12.08 6.27 -8.82
N ALA A 106 12.81 7.26 -9.31
CA ALA A 106 12.98 7.52 -10.73
C ALA A 106 13.59 6.31 -11.47
N GLY A 107 14.50 5.57 -10.81
CA GLY A 107 15.09 4.33 -11.32
C GLY A 107 14.07 3.23 -11.63
N VAL A 108 12.87 3.27 -11.01
CA VAL A 108 11.76 2.35 -11.30
C VAL A 108 10.61 3.00 -12.08
N GLY A 109 10.80 4.25 -12.52
CA GLY A 109 9.82 4.99 -13.30
C GLY A 109 8.73 5.68 -12.47
N LEU A 110 9.02 6.05 -11.22
CA LEU A 110 8.18 6.86 -10.34
C LEU A 110 8.72 8.27 -10.13
#